data_AF-A0A4Z2I785-F1
#
_entry.id   AF-A0A4Z2I785-F1
#
_cell.length_a   1.000
_cell.length_b   1.000
_cell.length_c   1.000
_cell.angle_alpha   90.00
_cell.angle_beta   90.00
_cell.angle_gamma   90.00
#
_symmetry.space_group_name_H-M   'P 1'
#
loop_
_entity.id
_entity.type
_entity.pdbx_description
1 polymer ?
#
loop_
_entity_poly.entity_id
_entity_poly.type
_entity_poly.pdbx_seq_one_letter_code
_entity_poly.pdbx_strand_id
1 'polypeptide(L)'
;MESGETCVSPSIAEVPRKNWWTSKGKDRKHVWFGETMNGGFHFDYAEDGPVANAASIQLTFLRLLSTEASQNLTYHCKNSVAYLDQATGNLKKALKLQGSNDVELRAEGTSRFTYTVLEDGCKVSQGNLLFLELFYLKVMF
;
A
#
# COMPACT_ATOMS: atom_id res chain seq x y z
N MET A 1 1.21 -23.57 -14.38
CA MET A 1 1.36 -23.69 -12.91
C MET A 1 2.85 -23.79 -12.62
N GLU A 2 3.57 -22.67 -12.65
CA GLU A 2 5.04 -22.69 -12.58
C GLU A 2 5.58 -22.34 -11.19
N SER A 3 4.88 -21.48 -10.43
CA SER A 3 5.30 -21.06 -9.09
C SER A 3 4.57 -21.77 -7.94
N GLY A 4 3.40 -22.38 -8.20
CA GLY A 4 2.54 -22.95 -7.14
C GLY A 4 1.89 -21.90 -6.23
N GLU A 5 1.94 -20.62 -6.61
CA GLU A 5 1.38 -19.52 -5.83
C GLU A 5 -0.14 -19.52 -5.87
N THR A 6 -0.75 -19.10 -4.76
CA THR A 6 -2.18 -18.79 -4.67
C THR A 6 -2.33 -17.27 -4.61
N CYS A 7 -2.86 -16.67 -5.68
CA CYS A 7 -3.05 -15.23 -5.77
C CYS A 7 -4.51 -14.87 -5.42
N VAL A 8 -4.69 -14.02 -4.41
CA VAL A 8 -6.01 -13.52 -3.98
C VAL A 8 -6.14 -12.04 -4.36
N SER A 9 -7.27 -11.68 -4.94
CA SER A 9 -7.53 -10.28 -5.36
C SER A 9 -8.18 -9.45 -4.27
N PRO A 10 -7.90 -8.13 -4.16
CA PRO A 10 -8.64 -7.29 -3.24
C PRO A 10 -10.06 -7.08 -3.78
N SER A 11 -11.00 -6.82 -2.88
CA SER A 11 -12.38 -6.50 -3.20
C SER A 11 -12.50 -5.21 -4.02
N ILE A 12 -11.65 -4.24 -3.70
CA ILE A 12 -11.51 -2.97 -4.43
C ILE A 12 -10.10 -2.91 -5.01
N ALA A 13 -10.00 -3.09 -6.33
CA ALA A 13 -8.73 -3.10 -7.04
C ALA A 13 -8.09 -1.71 -7.19
N GLU A 14 -8.89 -0.66 -7.37
CA GLU A 14 -8.39 0.70 -7.61
C GLU A 14 -9.10 1.73 -6.74
N VAL A 15 -8.31 2.63 -6.15
CA VAL A 15 -8.80 3.80 -5.42
C VAL A 15 -8.96 4.97 -6.40
N PRO A 16 -10.13 5.64 -6.46
CA PRO A 16 -10.36 6.76 -7.37
C PRO A 16 -9.30 7.87 -7.24
N ARG A 17 -8.80 8.35 -8.37
CA ARG A 17 -7.75 9.38 -8.44
C ARG A 17 -8.37 10.76 -8.24
N LYS A 18 -8.32 11.26 -7.01
CA LYS A 18 -8.81 12.60 -6.63
C LYS A 18 -7.95 13.19 -5.53
N ASN A 19 -8.25 14.43 -5.16
CA ASN A 19 -7.68 14.99 -3.94
C ASN A 19 -8.36 14.36 -2.72
N TRP A 20 -7.63 13.49 -2.01
CA TRP A 20 -8.13 12.76 -0.83
C TRP A 20 -7.94 13.53 0.47
N TRP A 21 -7.02 14.50 0.52
CA TRP A 21 -6.68 15.18 1.77
C TRP A 21 -6.22 16.62 1.54
N THR A 22 -6.78 17.53 2.33
CA THR A 22 -6.33 18.92 2.40
C THR A 22 -5.88 19.22 3.83
N SER A 23 -4.58 19.48 4.02
CA SER A 23 -4.07 19.86 5.33
C SER A 23 -4.55 21.25 5.73
N LYS A 24 -5.02 21.40 6.97
CA LYS A 24 -5.37 22.71 7.56
C LYS A 24 -4.19 23.35 8.31
N GLY A 25 -3.08 22.63 8.49
CA GLY A 25 -1.91 23.07 9.26
C GLY A 25 -0.62 23.14 8.44
N LYS A 26 0.38 23.86 8.98
CA LYS A 26 1.73 23.98 8.39
C LYS A 26 2.53 22.68 8.50
N ASP A 27 2.28 21.88 9.54
CA ASP A 27 2.96 20.60 9.75
C ASP A 27 2.37 19.52 8.84
N ARG A 28 3.21 18.95 7.98
CA ARG A 28 2.86 17.79 7.17
C ARG A 28 3.28 16.53 7.92
N LYS A 29 2.28 15.78 8.40
CA LYS A 29 2.45 14.46 9.03
C LYS A 29 1.86 13.38 8.12
N HIS A 30 2.22 12.13 8.38
CA HIS A 30 1.54 11.00 7.75
C HIS A 30 0.07 10.97 8.19
N VAL A 31 -0.80 10.64 7.23
CA VAL A 31 -2.25 10.54 7.42
C VAL A 31 -2.68 9.20 6.84
N TRP A 32 -3.35 8.38 7.64
CA TRP A 32 -3.84 7.09 7.21
C TRP A 32 -5.08 7.23 6.35
N PHE A 33 -5.06 6.60 5.17
CA PHE A 33 -6.15 6.64 4.21
C PHE A 33 -7.44 6.08 4.81
N GLY A 34 -7.42 4.83 5.29
CA GLY A 34 -8.60 4.13 5.82
C GLY A 34 -9.12 4.63 7.16
N GLU A 35 -8.32 5.38 7.93
CA GLU A 35 -8.67 5.82 9.29
C GLU A 35 -9.08 7.29 9.36
N THR A 36 -8.45 8.16 8.55
CA THR A 36 -8.55 9.63 8.74
C THR A 36 -9.14 10.35 7.53
N MET A 37 -8.93 9.85 6.30
CA MET A 37 -9.38 10.55 5.09
C MET A 37 -10.88 10.30 4.85
N ASN A 38 -11.61 11.35 4.48
CA ASN A 38 -13.05 11.23 4.22
C ASN A 38 -13.31 10.32 3.00
N GLY A 39 -14.09 9.26 3.21
CA GLY A 39 -14.37 8.23 2.21
C GLY A 39 -13.20 7.27 1.97
N GLY A 40 -12.16 7.31 2.82
CA GLY A 40 -11.14 6.29 2.86
C GLY A 40 -11.67 5.00 3.49
N PHE A 41 -11.00 3.89 3.17
CA PHE A 41 -11.36 2.55 3.64
C PHE A 41 -10.10 1.69 3.80
N HIS A 42 -10.21 0.59 4.53
CA HIS A 42 -9.16 -0.42 4.60
C HIS A 42 -9.28 -1.37 3.41
N PHE A 43 -8.15 -1.79 2.85
CA PHE A 43 -8.15 -2.77 1.77
C PHE A 43 -8.58 -4.14 2.30
N ASP A 44 -9.55 -4.74 1.63
CA ASP A 44 -10.06 -6.08 1.94
C ASP A 44 -9.83 -7.02 0.73
N TYR A 45 -9.81 -8.32 1.00
CA TYR A 45 -9.64 -9.41 0.03
C TYR A 45 -10.87 -10.34 0.01
N ALA A 46 -11.91 -9.99 0.76
CA ALA A 46 -13.18 -10.67 0.81
C ALA A 46 -14.21 -10.06 -0.15
N GLU A 47 -15.02 -10.89 -0.80
CA GLU A 47 -16.22 -10.40 -1.50
C GLU A 47 -17.27 -9.89 -0.49
N ASP A 48 -18.02 -8.86 -0.88
CA ASP A 48 -19.13 -8.32 -0.09
C ASP A 48 -20.20 -9.39 0.16
N GLY A 49 -20.70 -9.48 1.40
CA GLY A 49 -21.83 -10.33 1.76
C GLY A 49 -21.58 -11.23 2.99
N PRO A 50 -22.48 -12.19 3.27
CA PRO A 50 -22.39 -13.06 4.44
C PRO A 50 -21.14 -13.96 4.47
N VAL A 51 -20.36 -13.98 3.38
CA VAL A 51 -19.14 -14.78 3.20
C VAL A 51 -17.87 -14.00 3.59
N ALA A 52 -17.96 -12.71 3.92
CA ALA A 52 -16.79 -11.90 4.27
C ALA A 52 -16.00 -12.48 5.47
N ASN A 53 -16.70 -12.98 6.49
CA ASN A 53 -16.08 -13.66 7.63
C ASN A 53 -15.40 -14.98 7.24
N ALA A 54 -15.87 -15.65 6.18
CA ALA A 54 -15.22 -16.86 5.68
C ALA A 54 -13.91 -16.52 4.98
N ALA A 55 -13.84 -15.40 4.24
CA ALA A 55 -12.63 -14.98 3.54
C ALA A 55 -11.47 -14.66 4.50
N SER A 56 -11.71 -14.00 5.63
CA SER A 56 -10.66 -13.74 6.64
C SER A 56 -10.11 -15.04 7.24
N ILE A 57 -10.97 -16.04 7.44
CA ILE A 57 -10.58 -17.39 7.86
C ILE A 57 -9.73 -18.05 6.76
N GLN A 58 -10.16 -18.01 5.49
CA GLN A 58 -9.40 -18.58 4.37
C GLN A 58 -8.01 -17.95 4.24
N LEU A 59 -7.90 -16.64 4.37
CA LEU A 59 -6.62 -15.93 4.34
C LEU A 59 -5.72 -16.34 5.52
N THR A 60 -6.31 -16.62 6.68
CA THR A 60 -5.56 -17.12 7.84
C THR A 60 -4.97 -18.51 7.56
N PHE A 61 -5.75 -19.43 6.99
CA PHE A 61 -5.23 -20.74 6.57
C PHE A 61 -4.17 -20.61 5.48
N LEU A 62 -4.37 -19.72 4.51
CA LEU A 62 -3.39 -19.49 3.46
C LEU A 62 -2.05 -19.02 4.04
N ARG A 63 -2.07 -18.12 5.04
CA ARG A 63 -0.87 -17.68 5.77
C ARG A 63 -0.21 -18.83 6.53
N LEU A 64 -0.97 -19.70 7.19
CA LEU A 64 -0.43 -20.84 7.94
C LEU A 64 0.19 -21.92 7.04
N LEU A 65 -0.33 -22.07 5.82
CA LEU A 65 0.08 -23.10 4.86
C LEU A 65 1.14 -22.61 3.86
N SER A 66 1.51 -21.33 3.92
CA SER A 66 2.51 -20.71 3.03
C SER A 66 3.79 -20.38 3.79
N THR A 67 4.92 -20.38 3.09
CA THR A 67 6.23 -19.99 3.64
C THR A 67 6.61 -18.55 3.29
N GLU A 68 6.04 -18.00 2.21
CA GLU A 68 6.26 -16.64 1.73
C GLU A 68 4.96 -16.08 1.14
N ALA A 69 4.82 -14.76 1.11
CA ALA A 69 3.82 -14.03 0.33
C ALA A 69 4.43 -12.75 -0.28
N SER A 70 3.84 -12.17 -1.35
CA SER A 70 4.43 -11.02 -2.11
C SER A 70 3.43 -10.00 -2.70
N GLN A 71 3.74 -8.67 -2.58
CA GLN A 71 2.88 -7.47 -2.78
C GLN A 71 3.52 -6.61 -3.80
N ASN A 72 2.76 -6.16 -4.78
CA ASN A 72 2.93 -4.84 -5.32
C ASN A 72 1.70 -3.97 -5.04
N LEU A 73 1.98 -2.75 -4.62
CA LEU A 73 1.01 -1.68 -4.44
C LEU A 73 1.51 -0.52 -5.28
N THR A 74 0.62 0.06 -6.07
CA THR A 74 0.94 1.28 -6.80
C THR A 74 0.30 2.49 -6.16
N TYR A 75 1.12 3.52 -5.97
CA TYR A 75 0.67 4.85 -5.57
C TYR A 75 0.64 5.79 -6.76
N HIS A 76 -0.56 6.21 -7.18
CA HIS A 76 -0.72 7.24 -8.18
C HIS A 76 -0.56 8.63 -7.55
N CYS A 77 0.41 9.39 -8.05
CA CYS A 77 0.76 10.70 -7.51
C CYS A 77 0.52 11.83 -8.51
N LYS A 78 0.14 13.00 -7.98
CA LYS A 78 0.20 14.29 -8.68
C LYS A 78 0.64 15.35 -7.67
N ASN A 79 1.80 15.97 -7.91
CA ASN A 79 2.44 16.91 -6.99
C ASN A 79 2.64 16.32 -5.57
N SER A 80 2.88 15.01 -5.47
CA SER A 80 3.04 14.27 -4.22
C SER A 80 4.25 13.36 -4.33
N VAL A 81 5.08 13.33 -3.29
CA VAL A 81 6.25 12.44 -3.21
C VAL A 81 5.84 11.11 -2.60
N ALA A 82 6.23 10.00 -3.21
CA ALA A 82 5.88 8.65 -2.75
C ALA A 82 7.02 7.93 -2.02
N TYR A 83 8.27 8.15 -2.45
CA TYR A 83 9.44 7.48 -1.88
C TYR A 83 10.63 8.43 -1.76
N LEU A 84 11.40 8.64 -2.83
CA LEU A 84 12.55 9.55 -2.81
C LEU A 84 12.12 10.99 -3.10
N ASP A 85 12.46 11.93 -2.22
CA ASP A 85 12.31 13.35 -2.51
C ASP A 85 13.53 13.88 -3.27
N GLN A 86 13.40 14.13 -4.57
CA GLN A 86 14.52 14.61 -5.39
C GLN A 86 15.09 15.94 -4.91
N ALA A 87 14.26 16.80 -4.30
CA ALA A 87 14.72 18.11 -3.82
C ALA A 87 15.64 17.99 -2.60
N THR A 88 15.47 16.95 -1.78
CA THR A 88 16.22 16.79 -0.52
C THR A 88 17.10 15.55 -0.49
N GLY A 89 17.01 14.68 -1.49
CA GLY A 89 17.82 13.47 -1.64
C GLY A 89 17.59 12.41 -0.56
N ASN A 90 16.45 12.43 0.16
CA ASN A 90 16.17 11.51 1.26
C ASN A 90 14.74 10.92 1.18
N LEU A 91 14.48 9.95 2.05
CA LEU A 91 13.24 9.17 2.10
C LEU A 91 12.29 9.63 3.22
N LYS A 92 12.50 10.82 3.82
CA LYS A 92 11.69 11.30 4.95
C LYS A 92 10.23 11.56 4.60
N LYS A 93 9.90 11.69 3.32
CA LYS A 93 8.54 11.86 2.80
C LYS A 93 7.93 10.58 2.23
N ALA A 94 8.66 9.47 2.30
CA ALA A 94 8.21 8.20 1.76
C ALA A 94 6.93 7.72 2.44
N LEU A 95 6.06 7.06 1.70
CA LEU A 95 4.80 6.52 2.22
C LEU A 95 5.06 5.46 3.29
N LYS A 96 4.03 5.21 4.09
CA LYS A 96 3.99 4.13 5.07
C LYS A 96 2.87 3.19 4.70
N LEU A 97 3.11 1.90 4.86
CA LEU A 97 2.12 0.85 4.64
C LEU A 97 1.82 0.19 5.99
N GLN A 98 0.57 -0.21 6.19
CA GLN A 98 0.15 -0.94 7.39
C GLN A 98 -0.12 -2.39 6.99
N GLY A 99 0.56 -3.32 7.65
CA GLY A 99 0.32 -4.75 7.53
C GLY A 99 -0.93 -5.17 8.29
N SER A 100 -1.40 -6.40 8.05
CA SER A 100 -2.61 -6.93 8.70
C SER A 100 -2.47 -7.27 10.19
N ASN A 101 -1.24 -7.19 10.72
CA ASN A 101 -0.88 -7.40 12.12
C ASN A 101 -0.50 -6.08 12.81
N ASP A 102 -0.99 -4.96 12.29
CA ASP A 102 -0.71 -3.58 12.75
C ASP A 102 0.77 -3.16 12.65
N VAL A 103 1.60 -3.95 11.97
CA VAL A 103 3.01 -3.61 11.72
C VAL A 103 3.10 -2.56 10.62
N GLU A 104 3.82 -1.48 10.91
CA GLU A 104 4.11 -0.43 9.94
C GLU A 104 5.34 -0.79 9.09
N LEU A 105 5.17 -0.83 7.77
CA LEU A 105 6.25 -0.97 6.80
C LEU A 105 6.70 0.41 6.33
N ARG A 106 8.03 0.61 6.30
CA ARG A 106 8.68 1.91 6.03
C ARG A 106 9.68 1.81 4.87
N ALA A 107 10.10 2.96 4.36
CA ALA A 107 11.19 3.05 3.40
C ALA A 107 12.57 2.78 4.03
N GLU A 108 12.74 3.13 5.31
CA GLU A 108 13.99 3.03 6.07
C GLU A 108 13.73 2.41 7.45
N GLY A 109 14.72 1.66 7.96
CA GLY A 109 14.65 1.01 9.27
C GLY A 109 15.16 -0.43 9.23
N THR A 110 14.63 -1.27 10.11
CA THR A 110 14.97 -2.69 10.17
C THR A 110 14.51 -3.41 8.90
N SER A 111 15.39 -4.19 8.27
CA SER A 111 15.10 -4.90 7.00
C SER A 111 13.83 -5.74 6.99
N ARG A 112 13.37 -6.25 8.15
CA ARG A 112 12.12 -7.01 8.26
C ARG A 112 10.84 -6.18 8.08
N PHE A 113 10.94 -4.86 8.23
CA PHE A 113 9.82 -3.92 8.17
C PHE A 113 10.03 -2.84 7.12
N THR A 114 10.91 -3.09 6.15
CA THR A 114 11.15 -2.19 5.03
C THR A 114 10.56 -2.76 3.74
N TYR A 115 9.82 -1.94 2.99
CA TYR A 115 9.39 -2.30 1.64
C TYR A 115 10.45 -1.92 0.61
N THR A 116 10.43 -2.60 -0.53
CA THR A 116 11.24 -2.26 -1.70
C THR A 116 10.39 -1.51 -2.73
N VAL A 117 11.06 -0.73 -3.58
CA VAL A 117 10.40 0.01 -4.66
C VAL A 117 10.91 -0.53 -5.99
N LEU A 118 9.98 -0.97 -6.83
CA LEU A 118 10.28 -1.46 -8.18
C LEU A 118 10.58 -0.32 -9.14
N GLU A 119 9.77 0.74 -9.07
CA GLU A 119 9.89 1.94 -9.88
C GLU A 119 9.38 3.17 -9.10
N ASP A 120 10.08 4.31 -9.24
CA ASP A 120 9.70 5.57 -8.58
C ASP A 120 9.69 6.74 -9.57
N GLY A 121 8.49 7.09 -10.03
CA GLY A 121 8.21 8.28 -10.85
C GLY A 121 7.72 9.49 -10.05
N CYS A 122 7.54 9.36 -8.73
CA CYS A 122 6.95 10.40 -7.87
C CYS A 122 8.01 11.22 -7.14
N LYS A 123 9.20 11.38 -7.74
CA LYS A 123 10.35 12.01 -7.07
C LYS A 123 10.28 13.53 -6.98
N VAL A 124 9.49 14.15 -7.86
CA VAL A 124 9.37 15.61 -7.98
C VAL A 124 7.93 16.02 -7.69
N SER A 125 7.76 17.11 -6.96
CA SER A 125 6.45 17.74 -6.72
C SER A 125 5.92 18.55 -7.91
N GLN A 126 6.58 18.49 -9.08
CA GLN A 126 6.21 19.16 -10.32
C GLN A 126 5.92 18.11 -11.38
N GLY A 127 4.65 18.04 -11.78
CA GLY A 127 4.07 16.90 -12.47
C GLY A 127 4.72 16.52 -13.80
N ASN A 128 5.02 15.24 -13.91
CA ASN A 128 4.66 14.44 -15.07
C ASN A 128 3.95 13.18 -14.57
N LEU A 129 2.83 12.83 -15.20
CA LEU A 129 2.12 11.58 -14.93
C LEU A 129 3.00 10.45 -15.43
N LEU A 130 3.47 9.59 -14.53
CA LEU A 130 4.01 8.29 -14.90
C LEU A 130 3.39 7.20 -14.03
N PHE A 131 3.14 6.10 -14.72
CA PHE A 131 2.36 4.96 -14.30
C PHE A 131 3.25 3.96 -13.57
N LEU A 132 2.66 3.26 -12.61
CA LEU A 132 2.97 1.85 -12.41
C LEU A 132 1.62 1.11 -12.42
N GLU A 133 1.59 -0.11 -12.92
CA GLU A 133 0.38 -0.93 -12.91
C GLU A 133 0.24 -1.67 -11.57
N LEU A 134 -1.00 -1.95 -11.18
CA LEU A 134 -1.36 -2.66 -9.94
C LEU A 134 -1.21 -4.17 -10.11
N PHE A 135 -0.37 -4.82 -9.29
CA PHE A 135 -0.46 -6.27 -9.04
C PHE A 135 -0.03 -6.67 -7.60
N TYR A 136 -1.03 -6.88 -6.72
CA TYR A 136 -1.21 -7.89 -5.61
C TYR A 136 -0.14 -8.23 -4.57
N LEU A 137 -0.59 -8.60 -3.34
CA LEU A 137 -0.14 -8.43 -1.91
C LEU A 137 0.86 -9.41 -1.18
N LYS A 138 1.88 -8.85 -0.48
CA LYS A 138 3.05 -9.35 0.32
C LYS A 138 2.49 -9.21 1.69
N VAL A 139 1.67 -10.19 2.05
CA VAL A 139 1.55 -10.48 3.46
C VAL A 139 2.94 -10.98 3.88
N MET A 140 3.84 -10.10 4.32
CA MET A 140 4.90 -10.57 5.20
C MET A 140 4.30 -10.72 6.60
N PHE A 141 4.61 -11.88 7.18
CA PHE A 141 4.33 -12.28 8.56
C PHE A 141 4.67 -11.20 9.58
#